data_AF-A0A7J3S6W4-F1
#
_entry.id   AF-A0A7J3S6W4-F1
#
_cell.length_a   1.000
_cell.length_b   1.000
_cell.length_c   1.000
_cell.angle_alpha   90.00
_cell.angle_beta   90.00
_cell.angle_gamma   90.00
#
_symmetry.space_group_name_H-M   'P 1'
#
loop_
_entity.id
_entity.type
_entity.pdbx_description
1 polymer ?
#
loop_
_entity_poly.entity_id
_entity_poly.type
_entity_poly.pdbx_seq_one_letter_code
_entity_poly.pdbx_strand_id
1 'polypeptide(L)'
;MLTREEARELQDKLIIIYKFISHQKHLKGMFGYKPPMVSNLVEKLIKTPGSEKILKEAIIELETIINPETQKSEELFYHIINREDVEFIAKRYGMKDSWDLKRLKIEKIIRRI
;
A
#
# COMPACT_ATOMS: atom_id res chain seq x y z
N MET A 1 -14.39 -14.22 5.54
CA MET A 1 -14.15 -13.69 4.19
C MET A 1 -14.42 -12.21 4.21
N LEU A 2 -13.57 -11.40 3.56
CA LEU A 2 -13.81 -9.95 3.42
C LEU A 2 -14.97 -9.71 2.46
N THR A 3 -15.81 -8.72 2.75
CA THR A 3 -16.76 -8.21 1.75
C THR A 3 -16.01 -7.48 0.63
N ARG A 4 -16.69 -7.24 -0.50
CA ARG A 4 -16.13 -6.47 -1.62
C ARG A 4 -15.67 -5.07 -1.18
N GLU A 5 -16.44 -4.42 -0.31
CA GLU A 5 -16.12 -3.09 0.20
C GLU A 5 -14.93 -3.13 1.18
N GLU A 6 -14.92 -4.11 2.09
CA GLU A 6 -13.79 -4.29 3.01
C GLU A 6 -12.48 -4.62 2.26
N ALA A 7 -12.57 -5.41 1.20
CA ALA A 7 -11.43 -5.74 0.34
C ALA A 7 -10.93 -4.50 -0.40
N ARG A 8 -11.83 -3.67 -0.95
CA ARG A 8 -11.48 -2.41 -1.62
C ARG A 8 -10.83 -1.42 -0.65
N GLU A 9 -11.42 -1.26 0.53
CA GLU A 9 -10.85 -0.42 1.58
C GLU A 9 -9.45 -0.88 1.98
N LEU A 10 -9.26 -2.18 2.19
CA LEU A 10 -7.96 -2.73 2.55
C LEU A 10 -6.94 -2.54 1.42
N GLN A 11 -7.35 -2.78 0.17
CA GLN A 11 -6.48 -2.67 -1.00
C GLN A 11 -6.00 -1.22 -1.19
N ASP A 12 -6.90 -0.25 -1.09
CA ASP A 12 -6.55 1.17 -1.18
C ASP A 12 -5.49 1.56 -0.15
N LYS A 13 -5.65 1.11 1.10
CA LYS A 13 -4.70 1.40 2.18
C LYS A 13 -3.35 0.72 1.94
N LEU A 14 -3.34 -0.51 1.41
CA LEU A 14 -2.12 -1.19 1.02
C LEU A 14 -1.42 -0.50 -0.16
N ILE A 15 -2.17 0.06 -1.12
CA ILE A 15 -1.61 0.85 -2.23
C ILE A 15 -0.90 2.09 -1.69
N ILE A 16 -1.50 2.82 -0.73
CA ILE A 16 -0.86 3.97 -0.09
C ILE A 16 0.45 3.55 0.59
N ILE A 17 0.42 2.47 1.38
CA ILE A 17 1.61 1.93 2.06
C ILE A 17 2.69 1.51 1.05
N TYR A 18 2.32 0.80 -0.01
CA TYR A 18 3.24 0.35 -1.05
C TYR A 18 3.92 1.52 -1.74
N LYS A 19 3.15 2.52 -2.21
CA LYS A 19 3.70 3.70 -2.89
C LYS A 19 4.60 4.51 -1.96
N PHE A 20 4.22 4.66 -0.69
CA PHE A 20 5.08 5.31 0.29
C PHE A 20 6.41 4.56 0.45
N ILE A 21 6.39 3.24 0.67
CA ILE A 21 7.60 2.44 0.86
C ILE A 21 8.50 2.50 -0.39
N SER A 22 7.90 2.33 -1.58
CA SER A 22 8.61 2.41 -2.86
C SER A 22 9.30 3.78 -3.03
N HIS A 23 8.58 4.86 -2.73
CA HIS A 23 9.13 6.21 -2.76
C HIS A 23 10.29 6.38 -1.76
N GLN A 24 10.15 5.88 -0.53
CA GLN A 24 11.21 5.97 0.48
C GLN A 24 12.47 5.20 0.08
N LYS A 25 12.32 4.00 -0.49
CA LYS A 25 13.47 3.23 -0.98
C LYS A 25 14.15 3.92 -2.15
N HIS A 26 13.38 4.51 -3.06
CA HIS A 26 13.90 5.28 -4.18
C HIS A 26 14.70 6.50 -3.70
N LEU A 27 14.16 7.30 -2.77
CA LEU A 27 14.87 8.44 -2.18
C LEU A 27 16.14 8.01 -1.43
N LYS A 28 16.06 6.92 -0.64
CA LYS A 28 17.22 6.37 0.05
C LYS A 28 18.31 5.91 -0.92
N GLY A 29 17.91 5.23 -2.01
CA GLY A 29 18.82 4.70 -3.02
C GLY A 29 19.51 5.79 -3.85
N MET A 30 18.80 6.86 -4.20
CA MET A 30 19.36 7.93 -5.04
C MET A 30 20.07 9.03 -4.26
N PHE A 31 19.61 9.37 -3.06
CA PHE A 31 20.07 10.58 -2.35
C PHE A 31 20.68 10.30 -0.97
N GLY A 32 20.81 9.03 -0.56
CA GLY A 32 21.23 8.69 0.80
C GLY A 32 20.27 9.22 1.88
N TYR A 33 19.05 9.58 1.48
CA TYR A 33 18.05 10.23 2.33
C TYR A 33 17.59 9.28 3.45
N LYS A 34 17.59 9.80 4.69
CA LYS A 34 17.00 9.14 5.86
C LYS A 34 15.65 9.79 6.13
N PRO A 35 14.52 9.17 5.76
CA PRO A 35 13.23 9.76 6.01
C PRO A 35 12.95 9.98 7.51
N PRO A 36 12.26 11.08 7.86
CA PRO A 36 11.75 11.24 9.21
C PRO A 36 10.80 10.08 9.55
N MET A 37 10.96 9.52 10.75
CA MET A 37 10.24 8.31 11.18
C MET A 37 8.72 8.55 11.22
N VAL A 38 8.01 7.96 10.26
CA VAL A 38 6.54 8.10 10.18
C VAL A 38 5.81 7.06 11.04
N SER A 39 6.41 5.87 11.23
CA SER A 39 5.95 4.80 12.14
C SER A 39 7.00 3.70 12.27
N ASN A 40 7.19 3.13 13.48
CA ASN A 40 8.08 1.98 13.73
C ASN A 40 7.76 0.76 12.85
N LEU A 41 6.48 0.56 12.49
CA LEU A 41 6.06 -0.55 11.64
C LEU A 41 6.36 -0.32 10.17
N VAL A 42 6.23 0.91 9.69
CA VAL A 42 6.63 1.27 8.32
C VAL A 42 8.14 1.15 8.17
N GLU A 43 8.89 1.55 9.19
CA GLU A 43 10.34 1.35 9.22
C GLU A 43 10.71 -0.14 9.17
N LYS A 44 10.01 -0.99 9.94
CA LYS A 44 10.17 -2.46 9.84
C LYS A 44 9.87 -2.94 8.43
N LEU A 45 8.75 -2.55 7.83
CA LEU A 45 8.42 -2.93 6.44
C LEU A 45 9.49 -2.47 5.44
N ILE A 46 10.02 -1.25 5.56
CA ILE A 46 11.09 -0.75 4.68
C ILE A 46 12.36 -1.60 4.82
N LYS A 47 12.70 -2.02 6.05
CA LYS A 47 13.90 -2.80 6.36
C LYS A 47 13.77 -4.29 6.07
N THR A 48 12.55 -4.84 6.09
CA THR A 48 12.29 -6.26 5.85
C THR A 48 12.45 -6.58 4.36
N PRO A 49 13.42 -7.44 3.98
CA PRO A 49 13.53 -7.92 2.60
C PRO A 49 12.25 -8.66 2.21
N GLY A 50 11.75 -8.42 0.99
CA GLY A 50 10.54 -9.06 0.48
C GLY A 50 9.22 -8.42 0.90
N SER A 51 9.21 -7.38 1.74
CA SER A 51 7.98 -6.69 2.15
C SER A 51 7.16 -6.12 0.98
N GLU A 52 7.82 -5.60 -0.06
CA GLU A 52 7.15 -5.14 -1.27
C GLU A 52 6.51 -6.27 -2.07
N LYS A 53 7.15 -7.45 -2.10
CA LYS A 53 6.59 -8.63 -2.75
C LYS A 53 5.31 -9.07 -2.04
N ILE A 54 5.35 -9.13 -0.70
CA ILE A 54 4.18 -9.47 0.12
C ILE A 54 3.05 -8.45 -0.10
N LEU A 55 3.37 -7.14 -0.09
CA LEU A 55 2.37 -6.10 -0.35
C LEU A 55 1.78 -6.21 -1.76
N LYS A 56 2.61 -6.47 -2.78
CA LYS A 56 2.17 -6.68 -4.16
C LYS A 56 1.22 -7.88 -4.25
N GLU A 57 1.59 -9.01 -3.67
CA GLU A 57 0.77 -10.22 -3.66
C GLU A 57 -0.57 -9.98 -2.96
N ALA A 58 -0.56 -9.36 -1.76
CA ALA A 58 -1.78 -9.01 -1.04
C ALA A 58 -2.71 -8.07 -1.83
N ILE A 59 -2.15 -7.06 -2.52
CA ILE A 59 -2.93 -6.14 -3.36
C ILE A 59 -3.62 -6.89 -4.52
N ILE A 60 -2.90 -7.81 -5.17
CA ILE A 60 -3.44 -8.63 -6.27
C ILE A 60 -4.53 -9.58 -5.74
N GLU A 61 -4.32 -10.21 -4.60
CA GLU A 61 -5.31 -11.11 -4.00
C GLU A 61 -6.61 -10.39 -3.64
N LEU A 62 -6.53 -9.17 -3.11
CA LEU A 62 -7.71 -8.36 -2.83
C LEU A 62 -8.46 -7.99 -4.11
N GLU A 63 -7.76 -7.79 -5.24
CA GLU A 63 -8.44 -7.53 -6.52
C GLU A 63 -9.31 -8.71 -6.95
N THR A 64 -8.88 -9.96 -6.70
CA THR A 64 -9.70 -11.14 -7.02
C THR A 64 -10.98 -11.23 -6.18
N ILE A 65 -11.03 -10.57 -5.02
CA ILE A 65 -12.24 -10.43 -4.22
C ILE A 65 -13.09 -9.26 -4.73
N ILE A 66 -12.45 -8.16 -5.13
CA ILE A 66 -13.12 -6.94 -5.61
C ILE A 66 -13.72 -7.14 -7.00
N ASN A 67 -13.06 -7.90 -7.86
CA ASN A 67 -13.43 -8.18 -9.22
C ASN A 67 -13.07 -9.64 -9.57
N PRO A 68 -14.00 -10.59 -9.32
CA PRO A 68 -13.73 -12.02 -9.50
C PRO A 68 -13.34 -12.44 -10.93
N GLU A 69 -13.73 -11.65 -11.94
CA GLU A 69 -13.39 -11.89 -13.35
C GLU A 69 -11.95 -11.50 -13.70
N THR A 70 -11.22 -10.87 -12.77
CA THR A 70 -9.86 -10.42 -13.00
C THR A 70 -8.88 -11.60 -13.13
N GLN A 71 -8.22 -11.68 -14.28
CA GLN A 71 -7.12 -12.62 -14.49
C GLN A 71 -5.82 -12.08 -13.89
N LYS A 72 -5.14 -12.90 -13.09
CA LYS A 72 -3.83 -12.54 -12.52
C LYS A 72 -2.79 -12.45 -13.64
N SER A 73 -2.19 -11.28 -13.79
CA SER A 73 -1.04 -11.04 -14.67
C SER A 73 -0.01 -10.16 -13.96
N GLU A 74 1.22 -10.09 -14.48
CA GLU A 74 2.21 -9.16 -13.94
C GLU A 74 1.79 -7.69 -14.11
N GLU A 75 1.11 -7.39 -15.22
CA GLU A 75 0.60 -6.05 -15.54
C GLU A 75 -0.56 -5.63 -14.65
N LEU A 76 -1.33 -6.59 -14.14
CA LEU A 76 -2.47 -6.34 -13.26
C LEU A 76 -2.08 -5.48 -12.07
N PHE A 77 -0.94 -5.75 -11.45
CA PHE A 77 -0.49 -4.96 -10.32
C PHE A 77 -0.29 -3.49 -10.70
N TYR A 78 0.38 -3.23 -11.82
CA TYR A 78 0.62 -1.87 -12.31
C TYR A 78 -0.69 -1.16 -12.68
N HIS A 79 -1.66 -1.91 -13.21
CA HIS A 79 -3.00 -1.38 -13.44
C HIS A 79 -3.68 -0.98 -12.12
N ILE A 80 -3.69 -1.86 -11.11
CA ILE A 80 -4.31 -1.59 -9.81
C ILE A 80 -3.71 -0.37 -9.13
N ILE A 81 -2.37 -0.28 -9.02
CA ILE A 81 -1.73 0.81 -8.28
C ILE A 81 -1.80 2.16 -9.01
N ASN A 82 -2.15 2.18 -10.30
CA ASN A 82 -2.24 3.40 -11.10
C ASN A 82 -3.68 3.72 -11.57
N ARG A 83 -4.69 2.94 -11.15
CA ARG A 83 -6.09 3.17 -11.50
C ARG A 83 -6.64 4.50 -10.98
N GLU A 84 -6.09 4.96 -9.86
CA GLU A 84 -6.45 6.21 -9.19
C GLU A 84 -5.19 6.81 -8.58
N ASP A 85 -5.12 8.14 -8.58
CA ASP A 85 -4.03 8.88 -7.96
C ASP A 85 -4.05 8.69 -6.43
N VAL A 86 -2.88 8.36 -5.86
CA VAL A 86 -2.73 8.00 -4.44
C VAL A 86 -3.12 9.13 -3.50
N GLU A 87 -3.00 10.40 -3.91
CA GLU A 87 -3.45 11.55 -3.12
C GLU A 87 -4.98 11.57 -2.99
N PHE A 88 -5.71 11.18 -4.05
CA PHE A 88 -7.16 11.04 -3.97
C PHE A 88 -7.57 9.86 -3.08
N ILE A 89 -6.88 8.72 -3.19
CA ILE A 89 -7.09 7.57 -2.30
C ILE A 89 -6.86 7.99 -0.84
N ALA A 90 -5.76 8.69 -0.55
CA ALA A 90 -5.40 9.14 0.80
C ALA A 90 -6.47 10.07 1.40
N LYS A 91 -6.99 11.02 0.60
CA LYS A 91 -8.07 11.92 1.02
C LYS A 91 -9.35 11.18 1.43
N ARG A 92 -9.70 10.06 0.78
CA ARG A 92 -10.86 9.22 1.15
C ARG A 92 -10.77 8.69 2.59
N TYR A 93 -9.56 8.57 3.13
CA TYR A 93 -9.30 8.12 4.51
C TYR A 93 -8.97 9.27 5.47
N GLY A 94 -9.28 10.51 5.08
CA GLY A 94 -9.07 11.71 5.89
C GLY A 94 -7.60 12.07 6.07
N MET A 95 -6.70 11.58 5.21
CA MET A 95 -5.30 11.98 5.18
C MET A 95 -5.15 13.38 4.57
N LYS A 96 -4.20 14.17 5.09
CA LYS A 96 -3.86 15.46 4.48
C LYS A 96 -3.23 15.28 3.09
N ASP A 97 -2.38 14.28 2.98
CA ASP A 97 -1.64 13.87 1.79
C ASP A 97 -1.27 12.38 1.91
N SER A 98 -0.70 11.78 0.87
CA SER A 98 -0.27 10.37 0.87
C SER A 98 0.85 10.04 1.88
N TRP A 99 1.43 11.05 2.54
CA TRP A 99 2.50 10.91 3.54
C TRP A 99 1.98 10.88 4.98
N ASP A 100 0.72 11.27 5.23
CA ASP A 100 0.08 11.25 6.55
C ASP A 100 -0.37 9.84 6.98
N LEU A 101 0.59 8.91 7.03
CA LEU A 101 0.34 7.50 7.35
C LEU A 101 -0.17 7.27 8.78
N LYS A 102 -0.03 8.24 9.68
CA LYS A 102 -0.52 8.14 11.07
C LYS A 102 -2.04 7.92 11.11
N ARG A 103 -2.78 8.47 10.14
CA ARG A 103 -4.24 8.33 10.05
C ARG A 103 -4.71 6.96 9.58
N LEU A 104 -3.85 6.20 8.89
CA LEU A 104 -4.19 4.87 8.37
C LEU A 104 -4.26 3.77 9.43
N LYS A 105 -3.79 4.01 10.67
CA LYS A 105 -3.72 2.99 11.73
C LYS A 105 -3.05 1.70 11.22
N ILE A 106 -1.88 1.85 10.59
CA ILE A 106 -1.14 0.80 9.86
C ILE A 106 -1.03 -0.51 10.63
N GLU A 107 -0.89 -0.47 11.94
CA GLU A 107 -0.81 -1.67 12.77
C GLU A 107 -2.03 -2.58 12.62
N LYS A 108 -3.22 -2.00 12.49
CA LYS A 108 -4.46 -2.74 12.26
C LYS A 108 -4.55 -3.31 10.85
N ILE A 109 -3.91 -2.65 9.88
CA ILE A 109 -3.87 -3.10 8.49
C ILE A 109 -2.94 -4.30 8.36
N ILE A 110 -1.71 -4.19 8.90
CA ILE A 110 -0.70 -5.25 8.80
C ILE A 110 -1.15 -6.53 9.52
N ARG A 111 -1.95 -6.45 10.59
CA ARG A 111 -2.50 -7.64 11.25
C ARG A 111 -3.55 -8.40 10.44
N ARG A 112 -4.03 -7.82 9.33
CA ARG A 112 -5.06 -8.41 8.46
C ARG A 112 -4.48 -9.08 7.21
N ILE A 113 -3.17 -8.96 7.01
CA ILE A 113 -2.38 -9.61 5.96
C ILE A 113 -1.46 -10.65 6.61
#